data_AF-A0A1G0BWI8-F1
#
_entry.id   AF-A0A1G0BWI8-F1
#
_cell.length_a   1.000
_cell.length_b   1.000
_cell.length_c   1.000
_cell.angle_alpha   90.00
_cell.angle_beta   90.00
_cell.angle_gamma   90.00
#
_symmetry.space_group_name_H-M   'P 1'
#
loop_
_entity.id
_entity.type
_entity.pdbx_description
1 polymer ?
#
loop_
_entity_poly.entity_id
_entity_poly.type
_entity_poly.pdbx_seq_one_letter_code
_entity_poly.pdbx_strand_id
1 'polypeptide(L)' 'MKAETAYHVIQALPEAEVARLYTMLGVQSALITKPKTSTKKKVLISDAEATEYLLRKLKRS' A
#
# COMPACT_ATOMS: atom_id res chain seq x y z
N MET A 1 -16.95 30.44 -9.21
CA MET A 1 -16.08 30.05 -8.09
C MET A 1 -14.66 29.87 -8.61
N LYS A 2 -13.63 30.34 -7.88
CA LYS A 2 -12.22 30.23 -8.29
C LYS A 2 -11.60 28.96 -7.70
N ALA A 3 -10.58 28.40 -8.36
CA ALA A 3 -9.87 27.20 -7.90
C ALA A 3 -9.27 27.37 -6.49
N GLU A 4 -8.85 28.59 -6.15
CA GLU A 4 -8.34 28.95 -4.82
C GLU A 4 -9.37 28.67 -3.71
N THR A 5 -10.65 28.94 -3.97
CA THR A 5 -11.71 28.72 -2.98
C THR A 5 -11.92 27.23 -2.71
N ALA A 6 -11.89 26.39 -3.75
CA ALA A 6 -12.03 24.94 -3.60
C ALA A 6 -10.87 24.32 -2.81
N TYR A 7 -9.64 24.85 -2.99
CA TYR A 7 -8.46 24.37 -2.27
C TYR A 7 -8.59 24.53 -0.76
N HIS A 8 -8.98 25.72 -0.29
CA HIS A 8 -9.16 26.00 1.14
C HIS A 8 -10.28 25.14 1.75
N VAL A 9 -11.35 24.90 0.98
CA VAL A 9 -12.44 24.02 1.41
C VAL A 9 -11.95 22.58 1.55
N ILE A 10 -11.21 22.06 0.57
CA ILE A 10 -10.67 20.69 0.61
C ILE A 10 -9.70 20.50 1.79
N GLN A 11 -8.85 21.49 2.09
CA GLN A 11 -7.91 21.42 3.21
C GLN A 11 -8.59 21.46 4.59
N ALA A 12 -9.76 22.10 4.68
CA ALA A 12 -10.51 22.17 5.95
C ALA A 12 -11.26 20.87 6.28
N LEU A 13 -11.36 19.93 5.33
CA LEU A 13 -12.05 18.66 5.54
C LEU A 13 -11.16 17.64 6.27
N PRO A 14 -11.74 16.74 7.07
CA PRO A 14 -11.02 15.58 7.60
C PRO A 14 -10.48 14.68 6.49
N GLU A 15 -9.34 14.01 6.73
CA GLU A 15 -8.68 13.15 5.72
C GLU A 15 -9.60 12.08 5.12
N ALA A 16 -10.52 11.53 5.92
CA ALA A 16 -11.49 10.53 5.48
C ALA A 16 -12.49 11.10 4.46
N GLU A 17 -12.94 12.34 4.66
CA GLU A 17 -13.85 13.01 3.74
C GLU A 17 -13.15 13.45 2.46
N VAL A 18 -11.89 13.90 2.56
CA VAL A 18 -11.04 14.21 1.40
C VAL A 18 -10.87 12.98 0.52
N ALA A 19 -10.59 11.81 1.10
CA ALA A 19 -10.46 10.55 0.36
C ALA A 19 -11.76 10.15 -0.35
N ARG A 20 -12.90 10.32 0.34
CA ARG A 20 -14.24 10.05 -0.23
C ARG A 20 -14.55 11.01 -1.38
N LEU A 21 -14.26 12.30 -1.22
CA LEU A 21 -14.44 13.32 -2.26
C LEU A 21 -13.60 13.03 -3.50
N TYR A 22 -12.33 12.69 -3.34
CA TYR A 22 -11.46 12.31 -4.47
C TYR A 22 -11.98 11.09 -5.22
N THR A 23 -12.53 10.10 -4.49
CA THR A 23 -13.15 8.92 -5.11
C THR A 23 -14.40 9.30 -5.91
N MET A 24 -15.27 10.16 -5.37
CA MET A 24 -16.47 10.64 -6.08
C MET A 24 -16.14 11.46 -7.33
N LEU A 25 -15.06 12.24 -7.28
CA LEU A 25 -14.58 13.03 -8.42
C LEU A 25 -13.75 12.19 -9.42
N GLY A 26 -13.50 10.92 -9.15
CA GLY A 26 -12.65 10.06 -9.98
C GLY A 26 -11.18 10.52 -10.03
N VAL A 27 -10.76 11.38 -9.10
CA VAL A 27 -9.40 11.90 -9.04
C VAL A 27 -8.57 10.92 -8.23
N GLN A 28 -7.60 10.29 -8.88
CA GLN A 28 -6.58 9.52 -8.19
C GLN A 28 -5.76 10.48 -7.32
N SER A 29 -5.96 10.43 -6.01
CA SER A 29 -5.18 11.23 -5.09
C SER A 29 -3.72 10.75 -5.14
N ALA A 30 -2.85 11.51 -5.81
CA ALA A 30 -1.40 11.26 -5.81
C ALA A 30 -0.82 11.25 -4.38
N LEU A 31 -1.54 11.83 -3.42
CA LEU A 31 -1.20 11.90 -2.00
C LEU A 31 -1.60 10.65 -1.21
N ILE A 32 -2.48 9.77 -1.73
CA ILE A 32 -2.74 8.44 -1.16
C ILE A 32 -1.73 7.44 -1.71
N THR A 33 -0.46 7.85 -1.77
CA THR A 33 0.66 6.92 -1.81
C THR A 33 1.14 6.71 -0.37
N LYS A 34 0.23 6.27 0.52
CA LYS A 34 0.73 5.44 1.63
C LYS A 34 1.43 4.28 0.93
N PRO A 35 2.75 4.09 1.07
CA PRO A 35 3.38 2.92 0.50
C PRO A 35 2.60 1.77 1.11
N LYS A 36 1.86 1.00 0.29
CA LYS A 36 1.39 -0.32 0.67
C LYS A 36 2.63 -0.93 1.29
N THR A 37 2.59 -1.15 2.60
CA THR A 37 3.71 -1.70 3.35
C THR A 37 4.29 -2.77 2.47
N SER A 38 5.51 -2.54 2.00
CA SER A 38 6.22 -3.53 1.20
C SER A 38 6.42 -4.69 2.14
N THR A 39 5.41 -5.55 2.23
CA THR A 39 5.53 -6.89 2.77
C THR A 39 6.50 -7.50 1.79
N LYS A 40 7.80 -7.38 2.11
CA LYS A 40 8.90 -7.86 1.29
C LYS A 40 8.44 -9.20 0.78
N LYS A 41 8.13 -9.28 -0.53
CA LYS A 41 7.69 -10.55 -1.12
C LYS A 41 8.80 -11.52 -0.75
N LYS A 42 8.49 -12.51 0.08
CA LYS A 42 9.49 -13.50 0.48
C LYS A 42 10.04 -14.04 -0.84
N VAL A 43 11.36 -13.97 -1.00
CA VAL A 43 12.02 -14.48 -2.20
C VAL A 43 11.53 -15.91 -2.39
N LEU A 44 10.92 -16.17 -3.54
CA LEU A 44 10.50 -17.52 -3.89
C LEU A 44 11.79 -18.32 -4.03
N ILE A 45 11.99 -19.26 -3.11
CA ILE A 45 13.14 -20.17 -3.16
C ILE A 45 12.90 -21.21 -4.24
N SER A 46 13.99 -21.71 -4.84
CA SER A 46 13.93 -22.80 -5.81
C SER A 46 13.55 -24.13 -5.13
N ASP A 47 13.05 -25.09 -5.92
CA ASP A 47 12.69 -26.43 -5.41
C ASP A 47 13.89 -27.13 -4.76
N ALA A 48 15.10 -26.92 -5.30
CA ALA A 48 16.34 -27.43 -4.73
C ALA A 48 16.62 -26.86 -3.33
N GLU A 49 16.49 -25.54 -3.15
CA GLU A 49 16.68 -24.89 -1.84
C GLU A 49 15.59 -25.29 -0.83
N ALA A 50 14.35 -25.47 -1.29
CA ALA A 50 13.25 -25.92 -0.45
C ALA A 50 13.48 -27.34 0.11
N THR A 51 13.96 -28.25 -0.72
CA THR A 51 14.26 -29.64 -0.31
C THR A 51 15.42 -29.72 0.67
N GLU A 52 16.49 -28.97 0.46
CA GLU A 52 17.62 -28.92 1.39
C GLU A 52 17.20 -28.38 2.77
N TYR A 53 16.38 -27.31 2.78
CA TYR A 53 15.85 -26.75 4.02
C TYR A 53 15.04 -27.77 4.83
N LEU A 54 14.18 -28.55 4.16
CA LEU A 54 13.39 -29.60 4.81
C LEU A 54 14.25 -30.72 5.37
N LEU A 55 15.24 -31.20 4.60
CA LEU A 55 16.18 -32.23 5.06
C LEU A 55 16.99 -31.78 6.28
N ARG A 56 17.44 -30.52 6.29
CA ARG A 56 18.18 -29.94 7.43
C ARG A 56 17.29 -29.80 8.67
N LYS A 57 16.01 -29.49 8.51
CA LYS A 57 15.05 -29.38 9.61
C LYS A 57 14.77 -30.75 10.24
N LEU A 58 14.61 -31.79 9.43
CA LEU A 58 14.37 -33.17 9.90
C LEU A 58 15.58 -33.77 10.62
N LYS A 59 16.81 -33.45 10.21
CA LYS A 59 18.04 -33.90 10.89
C LYS A 59 18.27 -33.25 12.26
N ARG A 60 17.53 -32.19 12.59
CA ARG A 60 17.64 -31.44 13.85
C ARG A 60 16.57 -31.83 14.88
N SER A 61 15.63 -32.70 14.54
CA SER A 61 14.68 -33.33 15.48
C SER A 61 15.14 -34.74 15.82
#